data_AF-A0A4Y2PCD3-F1
#
_entry.id   AF-A0A4Y2PCD3-F1
#
_cell.length_a   1.000
_cell.length_b   1.000
_cell.length_c   1.000
_cell.angle_alpha   90.00
_cell.angle_beta   90.00
_cell.angle_gamma   90.00
#
_symmetry.space_group_name_H-M   'P 1'
#
loop_
_entity.id
_entity.type
_entity.pdbx_description
1 polymer ?
#
loop_
_entity_poly.entity_id
_entity_poly.type
_entity_poly.pdbx_seq_one_letter_code
_entity_poly.pdbx_strand_id
1 'polypeptide(L)'
;MCVFRDENNIIRVKTRITERIDTSNFLSPILLPNNCIFTQRLVEHFHIENYHAGTQLLLSILREKYWILGGRRTVRKIWNACVRCRRFKSKSPTADSVSLPADRVKDTAVFEVVGVDLAGPLYIKQGTKVWAVLYTCALYRALHLELVSSLSIDAFLLSFRRLVARRGRPRIIYSDNGT
;
A
#
# COMPACT_ATOMS: atom_id res chain seq x y z
N MET A 1 32.34 8.34 -28.13
CA MET A 1 31.71 7.03 -28.33
C MET A 1 32.02 6.61 -29.76
N CYS A 2 32.72 5.50 -29.97
CA CYS A 2 33.08 5.04 -31.31
C CYS A 2 32.03 4.03 -31.79
N VAL A 3 31.53 4.20 -33.01
CA VAL A 3 30.49 3.36 -33.61
C VAL A 3 31.00 2.80 -34.94
N PHE A 4 30.63 1.56 -35.25
CA PHE A 4 30.99 0.90 -36.49
C PHE A 4 29.80 0.07 -37.00
N ARG A 5 29.85 -0.37 -38.26
CA ARG A 5 28.87 -1.30 -38.82
C ARG A 5 29.44 -2.71 -38.83
N ASP A 6 28.64 -3.69 -38.44
CA ASP A 6 29.00 -5.10 -38.58
C ASP A 6 28.74 -5.63 -40.00
N GLU A 7 29.04 -6.90 -40.21
CA GLU A 7 28.84 -7.62 -41.49
C GLU A 7 27.38 -7.60 -41.97
N ASN A 8 26.43 -7.42 -41.06
CA ASN A 8 24.99 -7.32 -41.34
C ASN A 8 24.51 -5.86 -41.50
N ASN A 9 25.43 -4.90 -41.63
CA ASN A 9 25.16 -3.46 -41.68
C ASN A 9 24.48 -2.88 -40.42
N ILE A 10 24.54 -3.58 -39.28
CA ILE A 10 23.99 -3.11 -38.00
C ILE A 10 25.00 -2.20 -37.32
N ILE A 11 24.53 -1.05 -36.83
CA ILE A 11 25.37 -0.11 -36.09
C ILE A 11 25.62 -0.64 -34.68
N ARG A 12 26.90 -0.78 -34.31
CA ARG A 12 27.36 -1.25 -33.01
C ARG A 12 28.27 -0.23 -32.34
N VAL A 13 28.38 -0.35 -31.03
CA VAL A 13 29.22 0.51 -30.20
C VAL A 13 30.49 -0.23 -29.86
N LYS A 14 31.65 0.35 -30.19
CA LYS A 14 32.93 -0.18 -29.72
C LYS A 14 33.12 0.20 -28.24
N THR A 15 33.07 -0.80 -27.36
CA THR A 15 33.33 -0.61 -25.94
C THR A 15 34.84 -0.62 -25.65
N ARG A 16 35.24 -0.34 -24.41
CA ARG A 16 36.64 -0.39 -23.96
C ARG A 16 37.09 -1.79 -23.54
N ILE A 17 36.19 -2.77 -23.57
CA ILE A 17 36.41 -4.13 -23.05
C ILE A 17 36.60 -5.15 -24.16
N THR A 18 37.05 -4.71 -25.35
CA THR A 18 37.13 -5.55 -26.56
C THR A 18 38.03 -6.77 -26.45
N GLU A 19 38.98 -6.79 -25.52
CA GLU A 19 39.92 -7.90 -25.30
C GLU A 19 39.38 -8.96 -24.31
N ARG A 20 38.20 -8.72 -23.72
CA ARG A 20 37.58 -9.70 -22.81
C ARG A 20 36.99 -10.86 -23.61
N ILE A 21 37.15 -12.08 -23.08
CA ILE A 21 36.47 -13.27 -23.61
C ILE A 21 35.01 -13.23 -23.15
N ASP A 22 34.14 -12.77 -24.04
CA ASP A 22 32.70 -12.58 -23.79
C ASP A 22 31.91 -12.62 -25.11
N THR A 23 30.59 -12.56 -25.03
CA THR A 23 29.76 -12.54 -26.24
C THR A 23 30.00 -11.28 -27.09
N SER A 24 29.99 -11.43 -28.41
CA SER A 24 30.16 -10.31 -29.35
C SER A 24 29.17 -9.15 -29.11
N ASN A 25 27.93 -9.48 -28.70
CA ASN A 25 26.91 -8.49 -28.35
C ASN A 25 27.23 -7.73 -27.05
N PHE A 26 27.91 -8.35 -26.09
CA PHE A 26 28.35 -7.67 -24.87
C PHE A 26 29.56 -6.76 -25.13
N LEU A 27 30.52 -7.26 -25.92
CA LEU A 27 31.73 -6.52 -26.30
C LEU A 27 31.41 -5.34 -27.23
N SER A 28 30.48 -5.54 -28.15
CA SER A 28 30.05 -4.56 -29.15
C SER A 28 28.51 -4.53 -29.28
N PRO A 29 27.81 -3.89 -28.32
CA PRO A 29 26.36 -3.88 -28.27
C PRO A 29 25.74 -3.09 -29.43
N ILE A 30 24.55 -3.51 -29.82
CA ILE A 30 23.79 -2.92 -30.92
C ILE A 30 23.29 -1.54 -30.50
N LEU A 31 23.59 -0.51 -31.28
CA LEU A 31 23.16 0.85 -31.00
C LEU A 31 21.67 1.00 -31.34
N LEU A 32 20.87 1.46 -30.37
CA LEU A 32 19.45 1.73 -30.57
C LEU A 32 19.11 3.19 -30.26
N PRO A 33 18.26 3.85 -31.08
CA PRO A 33 17.73 5.15 -30.76
C PRO A 33 16.74 5.04 -29.59
N ASN A 34 16.66 6.06 -28.73
CA ASN A 34 15.71 6.06 -27.60
C ASN A 34 14.26 6.29 -27.97
N ASN A 35 14.01 6.96 -29.09
CA ASN A 35 12.70 7.51 -29.44
C ASN A 35 11.92 6.66 -30.45
N CYS A 36 12.37 5.44 -30.78
CA CYS A 36 11.63 4.56 -31.70
C CYS A 36 10.69 3.61 -30.95
N ILE A 37 9.63 3.18 -31.65
CA ILE A 37 8.63 2.24 -31.13
C ILE A 37 9.27 0.90 -30.79
N PHE A 38 10.19 0.43 -31.65
CA PHE A 38 10.90 -0.83 -31.44
C PHE A 38 11.63 -0.86 -30.09
N THR A 39 12.44 0.15 -29.78
CA THR A 39 13.16 0.22 -28.52
C THR A 39 12.22 0.30 -27.32
N GLN A 40 11.07 0.97 -27.46
CA GLN A 40 10.09 1.00 -26.39
C GLN A 40 9.49 -0.39 -26.12
N ARG A 41 9.07 -1.10 -27.18
CA ARG A 41 8.53 -2.46 -27.06
C ARG A 41 9.57 -3.47 -26.59
N LEU A 42 10.82 -3.33 -27.03
CA LEU A 42 11.93 -4.14 -26.56
C LEU A 42 12.13 -4.00 -25.05
N VAL A 43 12.20 -2.76 -24.55
CA VAL A 43 12.38 -2.50 -23.11
C VAL A 43 11.18 -2.97 -22.31
N GLU A 44 9.95 -2.83 -22.83
CA GLU A 44 8.73 -3.36 -22.21
C GLU A 44 8.74 -4.89 -22.13
N HIS A 45 9.18 -5.57 -23.20
CA HIS A 45 9.32 -7.02 -23.23
C HIS A 45 10.31 -7.50 -22.16
N PHE A 46 11.53 -6.95 -22.12
CA PHE A 46 12.51 -7.29 -21.07
C PHE A 46 12.03 -6.93 -19.66
N HIS A 47 11.26 -5.86 -19.51
CA HIS A 47 10.66 -5.49 -18.23
C HIS A 47 9.68 -6.55 -17.73
N ILE A 48 8.85 -7.11 -18.62
CA ILE A 48 7.85 -8.13 -18.28
C ILE A 48 8.52 -9.50 -18.08
N GLU A 49 9.41 -9.92 -18.97
CA GLU A 49 10.13 -11.19 -18.86
C GLU A 49 10.96 -11.29 -17.58
N ASN A 50 11.55 -10.17 -17.13
CA ASN A 50 12.33 -10.12 -15.90
C ASN A 50 11.49 -9.69 -14.69
N TYR A 51 10.23 -10.13 -14.63
CA TYR A 51 9.34 -9.98 -13.48
C TYR A 51 9.25 -8.54 -12.94
N HIS A 52 9.09 -7.56 -13.83
CA HIS A 52 9.02 -6.14 -13.48
C HIS A 52 10.29 -5.58 -12.83
N ALA A 53 11.45 -6.07 -13.26
CA ALA A 53 12.76 -5.58 -12.85
C ALA A 53 12.82 -4.05 -12.77
N GLY A 54 13.43 -3.55 -11.69
CA GLY A 54 13.67 -2.13 -11.48
C GLY A 54 14.58 -1.53 -12.56
N THR A 55 14.57 -0.19 -12.66
CA THR A 55 15.30 0.53 -13.72
C THR A 55 16.78 0.15 -13.83
N GLN A 56 17.48 -0.05 -12.70
CA GLN A 56 18.91 -0.36 -12.72
C GLN A 56 19.18 -1.77 -13.25
N LEU A 57 18.45 -2.77 -12.77
CA LEU A 57 18.59 -4.16 -13.21
C LEU A 57 18.26 -4.29 -14.71
N LEU A 58 17.15 -3.69 -15.12
CA LEU A 58 16.71 -3.71 -16.51
C LEU A 58 17.73 -3.04 -17.45
N LEU A 59 18.39 -1.96 -17.00
CA LEU A 59 19.48 -1.35 -17.76
C LEU A 59 20.70 -2.28 -17.89
N SER A 60 21.06 -3.01 -16.83
CA SER A 60 22.16 -3.97 -16.89
C SER A 60 21.87 -5.09 -17.89
N ILE A 61 20.68 -5.69 -17.83
CA ILE A 61 20.24 -6.75 -18.75
C ILE A 61 20.26 -6.25 -20.20
N LEU A 62 19.69 -5.06 -20.46
CA LEU A 62 19.67 -4.49 -21.81
C LEU A 62 21.07 -4.22 -22.34
N ARG A 63 22.01 -3.76 -21.49
CA ARG A 63 23.40 -3.48 -21.87
C ARG A 63 24.19 -4.71 -22.29
N GLU A 64 23.71 -5.91 -21.99
CA GLU A 64 24.37 -7.13 -22.46
C GLU A 64 24.29 -7.29 -23.98
N LYS A 65 23.29 -6.66 -24.62
CA LYS A 65 23.09 -6.79 -26.07
C LYS A 65 22.88 -5.45 -26.79
N TYR A 66 22.35 -4.45 -26.09
CA TYR A 66 21.87 -3.20 -26.68
C TYR A 66 22.44 -1.98 -25.96
N TRP A 67 22.89 -1.02 -26.75
CA TRP A 67 23.25 0.30 -26.28
C TRP A 67 22.18 1.30 -26.69
N ILE A 68 21.23 1.57 -25.79
CA ILE A 68 20.17 2.55 -26.02
C ILE A 68 20.67 3.96 -25.68
N LEU A 69 20.59 4.90 -26.63
CA LEU A 69 20.99 6.29 -26.42
C LEU A 69 20.19 6.95 -25.30
N GLY A 70 20.80 7.30 -24.17
CA GLY A 70 20.05 7.80 -23.02
C GLY A 70 19.10 6.76 -22.42
N GLY A 71 19.44 5.46 -22.53
CA GLY A 71 18.58 4.32 -22.17
C GLY A 71 17.94 4.42 -20.79
N ARG A 72 18.60 5.01 -19.79
CA ARG A 72 18.01 5.21 -18.45
C ARG A 72 16.72 6.02 -18.49
N ARG A 73 16.63 7.02 -19.38
CA ARG A 73 15.42 7.82 -19.57
C ARG A 73 14.28 6.97 -20.16
N THR A 74 14.58 6.20 -21.20
CA THR A 74 13.60 5.30 -21.86
C THR A 74 13.11 4.21 -20.91
N VAL A 75 14.02 3.54 -20.21
CA VAL A 75 13.69 2.50 -19.23
C VAL A 75 12.83 3.07 -18.09
N ARG A 76 13.20 4.24 -17.54
CA ARG A 76 12.41 4.88 -16.48
C ARG A 76 11.03 5.31 -16.95
N LYS A 77 10.90 5.77 -18.21
CA LYS A 77 9.60 6.11 -18.81
C LYS A 77 8.68 4.89 -18.85
N ILE A 78 9.18 3.75 -19.31
CA ILE A 78 8.40 2.51 -19.42
C ILE A 78 8.06 1.94 -18.05
N TRP A 79 9.03 1.92 -17.12
CA TRP A 79 8.81 1.46 -15.76
C TRP A 79 7.75 2.29 -15.02
N ASN A 80 7.74 3.62 -15.19
CA ASN A 80 6.73 4.51 -14.61
C ASN A 80 5.34 4.35 -15.27
N ALA A 81 5.30 3.98 -16.56
CA ALA A 81 4.05 3.73 -17.28
C ALA A 81 3.44 2.37 -16.93
N CYS A 82 4.24 1.42 -16.41
CA CYS A 82 3.75 0.10 -16.02
C CYS A 82 2.75 0.19 -14.85
N VAL A 83 1.51 -0.24 -15.11
CA VAL A 83 0.43 -0.24 -14.12
C VAL A 83 0.77 -1.09 -12.89
N ARG A 84 1.39 -2.26 -13.11
CA ARG A 84 1.75 -3.19 -12.02
C ARG A 84 2.79 -2.56 -11.10
N CYS A 85 3.88 -2.01 -11.65
CA CYS A 85 4.89 -1.29 -10.87
C CYS A 85 4.32 -0.08 -10.15
N ARG A 86 3.43 0.69 -10.80
CA ARG A 86 2.79 1.84 -10.18
C ARG A 86 1.93 1.46 -8.98
N ARG A 87 1.19 0.35 -9.07
CA ARG A 87 0.42 -0.21 -7.95
C ARG A 87 1.32 -0.65 -6.80
N PHE A 88 2.39 -1.41 -7.07
CA PHE A 88 3.31 -1.82 -6.01
C PHE A 88 4.11 -0.68 -5.39
N LYS A 89 4.31 0.43 -6.12
CA LYS A 89 4.99 1.63 -5.63
C LYS A 89 4.05 2.57 -4.85
N SER A 90 2.73 2.43 -4.96
CA SER A 90 1.81 3.38 -4.35
C SER A 90 2.00 3.38 -2.84
N LYS A 91 2.33 4.54 -2.27
CA LYS A 91 2.37 4.73 -0.83
C LYS A 91 0.95 4.87 -0.30
N SER A 92 0.73 4.47 0.95
CA SER A 92 -0.50 4.81 1.66
C SER A 92 -0.71 6.32 1.62
N PRO A 93 -1.95 6.81 1.46
CA PRO A 93 -2.23 8.23 1.56
C PRO A 93 -1.74 8.74 2.91
N THR A 94 -0.85 9.72 2.89
CA THR A 94 -0.46 10.46 4.08
C THR A 94 -1.59 11.44 4.38
N ALA A 95 -2.38 11.17 5.41
CA ALA A 95 -3.30 12.14 5.94
C ALA A 95 -2.54 13.03 6.93
N ASP A 96 -2.71 14.35 6.82
CA ASP A 96 -2.25 15.27 7.85
C ASP A 96 -2.97 14.92 9.17
N SER A 97 -2.25 14.97 10.28
CA SER A 97 -2.83 14.74 11.60
C SER A 97 -3.86 15.84 11.89
N VAL A 98 -5.14 15.51 11.74
CA VAL A 98 -6.25 16.39 12.09
C VAL A 98 -6.29 16.54 13.63
N SER A 99 -6.57 17.75 14.10
CA SER A 99 -6.78 18.02 15.52
C SER A 99 -7.90 17.13 16.08
N LEU A 100 -7.73 16.65 17.33
CA LEU A 100 -8.77 15.86 17.98
C LEU A 100 -10.05 16.68 18.18
N PRO A 101 -11.24 16.08 18.03
CA PRO A 101 -12.50 16.75 18.34
C PRO A 101 -12.52 17.27 19.78
N ALA A 102 -13.20 18.40 20.01
CA ALA A 102 -13.31 19.02 21.33
C ALA A 102 -13.81 18.05 22.42
N ASP A 103 -14.73 17.14 22.07
CA ASP A 103 -15.28 16.12 22.96
C ASP A 103 -14.28 15.04 23.39
N ARG A 104 -13.07 15.01 22.81
CA ARG A 104 -11.94 14.16 23.24
C ARG A 104 -10.87 14.88 24.05
N VAL A 105 -10.98 16.20 24.25
CA VAL A 105 -9.93 17.00 24.90
C VAL A 105 -10.43 17.92 26.01
N LYS A 106 -11.72 18.27 26.03
CA LYS A 106 -12.29 19.07 27.13
C LYS A 106 -12.38 18.25 28.40
N ASP A 107 -12.09 18.84 29.55
CA ASP A 107 -12.36 18.22 30.84
C ASP A 107 -13.87 18.03 31.02
N THR A 108 -14.30 16.78 31.15
CA THR A 108 -15.69 16.40 31.43
C THR A 108 -15.74 15.33 32.50
N ALA A 109 -16.92 15.04 33.05
CA ALA A 109 -17.04 13.93 34.00
C ALA A 109 -16.74 12.57 33.32
N VAL A 110 -16.36 11.57 34.12
CA VAL A 110 -16.15 10.19 33.64
C VAL A 110 -17.47 9.68 33.04
N PHE A 111 -17.40 9.06 31.85
CA PHE A 111 -18.55 8.58 31.07
C PHE A 111 -19.53 9.67 30.59
N GLU A 112 -19.14 10.94 30.57
CA GLU A 112 -19.98 12.00 29.98
C GLU A 112 -19.96 11.95 28.45
N VAL A 113 -18.81 11.62 27.86
CA VAL A 113 -18.64 11.34 26.43
C VAL A 113 -18.24 9.87 26.28
N VAL A 114 -19.10 9.08 25.67
CA VAL A 114 -18.94 7.62 25.57
C VAL A 114 -18.86 7.17 24.12
N GLY A 115 -17.87 6.36 23.78
CA GLY A 115 -17.86 5.54 22.57
C GLY A 115 -18.47 4.17 22.86
N VAL A 116 -19.31 3.68 21.97
CA VAL A 116 -19.97 2.38 22.03
C VAL A 116 -19.46 1.51 20.91
N ASP A 117 -19.12 0.28 21.23
CA ASP A 117 -18.80 -0.77 20.26
C ASP A 117 -19.36 -2.12 20.74
N LEU A 118 -19.49 -3.08 19.84
CA LEU A 118 -19.87 -4.46 20.18
C LEU A 118 -18.78 -5.43 19.73
N ALA A 119 -18.19 -6.15 20.67
CA ALA A 119 -17.27 -7.25 20.38
C ALA A 119 -18.00 -8.59 20.43
N GLY A 120 -17.74 -9.42 19.44
CA GLY A 120 -18.19 -10.80 19.44
C GLY A 120 -18.18 -11.44 18.06
N PRO A 121 -18.77 -12.64 17.95
CA PRO A 121 -19.39 -13.38 19.05
C PRO A 121 -18.39 -14.02 20.02
N LEU A 122 -18.79 -14.09 21.28
CA LEU A 122 -18.16 -14.88 22.34
C LEU A 122 -19.06 -16.08 22.69
N TYR A 123 -18.48 -17.11 23.31
CA TYR A 123 -19.21 -18.31 23.73
C TYR A 123 -19.05 -18.49 25.24
N ILE A 124 -20.17 -18.53 25.96
CA ILE A 124 -20.16 -18.92 27.38
C ILE A 124 -20.08 -20.44 27.52
N LYS A 125 -19.78 -20.95 28.73
CA LYS A 125 -19.54 -22.38 28.99
C LYS A 125 -20.62 -23.34 28.48
N GLN A 126 -21.84 -22.86 28.27
CA GLN A 126 -22.99 -23.63 27.76
C GLN A 126 -23.10 -23.64 26.22
N GLY A 127 -22.11 -23.08 25.51
CA GLY A 127 -22.13 -22.94 24.05
C GLY A 127 -23.03 -21.81 23.53
N THR A 128 -23.65 -21.02 24.42
CA THR A 128 -24.50 -19.90 24.03
C THR A 128 -23.66 -18.76 23.45
N LYS A 129 -24.07 -18.28 22.28
CA LYS A 129 -23.48 -17.13 21.60
C LYS A 129 -23.89 -15.84 22.32
N VAL A 130 -22.91 -15.01 22.67
CA VAL A 130 -23.11 -13.72 23.33
C VAL A 130 -22.19 -12.66 22.73
N TRP A 131 -22.46 -11.39 23.02
CA TRP A 131 -21.65 -10.25 22.62
C TRP A 131 -21.34 -9.39 23.85
N ALA A 132 -20.20 -8.71 23.82
CA ALA A 132 -19.82 -7.73 24.82
C ALA A 132 -20.06 -6.34 24.25
N VAL A 133 -20.93 -5.56 24.89
CA VAL A 133 -21.07 -4.13 24.61
C VAL A 133 -19.98 -3.39 25.38
N LEU A 134 -19.17 -2.64 24.66
CA LEU A 134 -18.07 -1.85 25.20
C LEU A 134 -18.49 -0.38 25.26
N TYR A 135 -18.56 0.15 26.47
CA TYR A 135 -18.72 1.58 26.70
C TYR A 135 -17.37 2.15 27.13
N THR A 136 -16.82 3.03 26.30
CA THR A 136 -15.49 3.63 26.50
C THR A 136 -15.62 5.11 26.76
N CYS A 137 -15.04 5.61 27.85
CA CYS A 137 -14.99 7.04 28.10
C CYS A 137 -13.92 7.69 27.20
N ALA A 138 -14.31 8.72 26.43
CA ALA A 138 -13.45 9.34 25.43
C ALA A 138 -12.17 9.98 26.01
N LEU A 139 -12.25 10.53 27.22
CA LEU A 139 -11.14 11.24 27.88
C LEU A 139 -10.25 10.29 28.69
N TYR A 140 -10.87 9.59 29.64
CA TYR A 140 -10.14 8.79 30.62
C TYR A 140 -9.82 7.37 30.13
N ARG A 141 -10.34 6.97 28.97
CA ARG A 141 -10.26 5.58 28.45
C ARG A 141 -10.76 4.52 29.43
N ALA A 142 -11.61 4.93 30.38
CA ALA A 142 -12.31 4.02 31.28
C ALA A 142 -13.29 3.16 30.48
N LEU A 143 -13.38 1.88 30.84
CA LEU A 143 -14.13 0.89 30.09
C LEU A 143 -15.20 0.26 30.99
N HIS A 144 -16.44 0.24 30.51
CA HIS A 144 -17.57 -0.44 31.13
C HIS A 144 -18.10 -1.49 30.16
N LEU A 145 -18.15 -2.75 30.60
CA LEU A 145 -18.57 -3.88 29.78
C LEU A 145 -19.92 -4.40 30.24
N GLU A 146 -20.77 -4.71 29.27
CA GLU A 146 -22.05 -5.37 29.49
C GLU A 146 -22.19 -6.55 28.52
N LEU A 147 -22.62 -7.70 29.03
CA LEU A 147 -22.86 -8.87 28.19
C LEU A 147 -24.31 -8.83 27.65
N VAL A 148 -24.48 -9.11 26.37
CA VAL A 148 -25.79 -9.21 25.71
C VAL A 148 -25.91 -10.52 24.93
N SER A 149 -27.12 -11.08 24.89
CA SER A 149 -27.41 -12.35 24.20
C SER A 149 -27.80 -12.17 22.72
N SER A 150 -27.92 -10.94 22.24
CA SER A 150 -28.24 -10.60 20.85
C SER A 150 -27.66 -9.24 20.48
N LEU A 151 -27.54 -8.98 19.16
CA LEU A 151 -27.23 -7.67 18.58
C LEU A 151 -28.49 -6.80 18.42
N SER A 152 -29.62 -7.18 19.02
CA SER A 152 -30.86 -6.42 18.85
C SER A 152 -30.83 -5.09 19.62
N ILE A 153 -31.58 -4.12 19.12
CA ILE A 153 -31.76 -2.80 19.77
C ILE A 153 -32.23 -2.98 21.22
N ASP A 154 -33.16 -3.90 21.48
CA ASP A 154 -33.66 -4.13 22.85
C ASP A 154 -32.55 -4.59 23.81
N ALA A 155 -31.68 -5.49 23.37
CA ALA A 155 -30.57 -5.97 24.19
C ALA A 155 -29.55 -4.85 24.43
N PHE A 156 -29.30 -4.02 23.41
CA PHE A 156 -28.49 -2.82 23.55
C PHE A 156 -29.12 -1.81 24.54
N LEU A 157 -30.40 -1.48 24.41
CA LEU A 157 -31.09 -0.53 25.31
C LEU A 157 -31.07 -1.00 26.77
N LEU A 158 -31.23 -2.30 27.02
CA LEU A 158 -31.11 -2.88 28.36
C LEU A 158 -29.67 -2.74 28.90
N SER A 159 -28.66 -2.99 28.07
CA SER A 159 -27.26 -2.75 28.40
C SER A 159 -26.98 -1.28 28.70
N PHE A 160 -27.52 -0.37 27.89
CA PHE A 160 -27.33 1.06 28.04
C PHE A 160 -27.98 1.60 29.32
N ARG A 161 -29.18 1.12 29.68
CA ARG A 161 -29.81 1.43 30.97
C ARG A 161 -28.93 1.03 32.15
N ARG A 162 -28.24 -0.12 32.09
CA ARG A 162 -27.31 -0.55 33.14
C ARG A 162 -26.08 0.34 33.24
N LEU A 163 -25.55 0.82 32.10
CA LEU A 163 -24.51 1.85 32.10
C LEU A 163 -25.00 3.11 32.81
N VAL A 164 -26.15 3.66 32.40
CA VAL A 164 -26.69 4.91 32.96
C VAL A 164 -26.93 4.79 34.47
N ALA A 165 -27.47 3.67 34.92
CA ALA A 165 -27.71 3.41 36.34
C ALA A 165 -26.41 3.34 37.17
N ARG A 166 -25.31 2.86 36.59
CA ARG A 166 -24.03 2.67 37.31
C ARG A 166 -23.05 3.83 37.17
N ARG A 167 -23.06 4.52 36.03
CA ARG A 167 -22.06 5.53 35.63
C ARG A 167 -22.63 6.93 35.47
N GLY A 168 -23.95 7.08 35.55
CA GLY A 168 -24.64 8.32 35.23
C GLY A 168 -24.98 8.42 33.74
N ARG A 169 -25.82 9.39 33.40
CA ARG A 169 -26.31 9.60 32.03
C ARG A 169 -25.23 10.29 31.18
N PRO A 170 -24.76 9.67 30.08
CA PRO A 170 -23.86 10.34 29.14
C PRO A 170 -24.53 11.57 28.50
N ARG A 171 -23.71 12.57 28.18
CA ARG A 171 -24.11 13.73 27.38
C ARG A 171 -24.02 13.42 25.89
N ILE A 172 -22.97 12.73 25.46
CA ILE A 172 -22.72 12.34 24.07
C ILE A 172 -22.39 10.85 23.99
N ILE A 173 -22.94 10.21 22.97
CA ILE A 173 -22.64 8.82 22.62
C ILE A 173 -22.19 8.79 21.16
N TYR A 174 -21.01 8.21 20.92
CA TYR A 174 -20.51 7.89 19.58
C TYR A 174 -20.66 6.39 19.36
N SER A 175 -21.20 6.00 18.21
CA SER A 175 -21.19 4.62 17.72
C SER A 175 -20.70 4.61 16.27
N ASP A 176 -20.39 3.42 15.77
CA ASP A 176 -20.35 3.22 14.32
C ASP A 176 -21.78 3.13 13.75
N ASN A 177 -21.88 2.94 12.43
CA ASN A 177 -23.14 2.69 11.73
C ASN A 177 -23.43 1.18 11.67
N GLY A 178 -23.21 0.46 12.77
CA GLY A 178 -23.56 -0.94 12.91
C GLY A 178 -25.08 -1.18 12.79
N THR A 179 -25.44 -2.42 12.44
CA THR A 179 -26.83 -2.90 12.29
C THR A 179 -27.42 -3.45 13.58
#